data_AF-A0A1J6IC05-F1
#
_entry.id   AF-A0A1J6IC05-F1
#
_cell.length_a   1.000
_cell.length_b   1.000
_cell.length_c   1.000
_cell.angle_alpha   90.00
_cell.angle_beta   90.00
_cell.angle_gamma   90.00
#
_symmetry.space_group_name_H-M   'P 1'
#
loop_
_entity.id
_entity.type
_entity.pdbx_description
1 polymer ?
#
loop_
_entity_poly.entity_id
_entity_poly.type
_entity_poly.pdbx_seq_one_letter_code
_entity_poly.pdbx_strand_id
1 'polypeptide(L)'
;MKLAALLTSAGVNTAVCVVLFSLYSVLRKQPRFVNVYFGAKIAQVRERQQDAFRFDRFVPYPSWILKARETSDEEICATGGLDAVVFVRMIVFS
;
A
#
# COMPACT_ATOMS: atom_id res chain seq x y z
N MET A 1 -2.82 25.97 -25.49
CA MET A 1 -2.64 26.34 -24.07
C MET A 1 -3.40 25.45 -23.08
N LYS A 2 -4.67 25.11 -23.30
CA LYS A 2 -5.43 24.21 -22.38
C LYS A 2 -4.83 22.80 -22.24
N LEU A 3 -4.43 22.18 -23.36
CA LEU A 3 -3.84 20.85 -23.34
C LEU A 3 -2.48 20.82 -22.62
N ALA A 4 -1.63 21.82 -22.87
CA ALA A 4 -0.33 21.93 -22.19
C ALA A 4 -0.49 22.10 -20.68
N ALA A 5 -1.40 22.97 -20.23
CA ALA A 5 -1.69 23.13 -18.80
C ALA A 5 -2.25 21.84 -18.17
N LEU A 6 -3.12 21.12 -18.88
CA LEU A 6 -3.65 19.83 -18.44
C LEU A 6 -2.53 18.78 -18.32
N LEU A 7 -1.65 18.69 -19.33
CA LEU A 7 -0.49 17.80 -19.33
C LEU A 7 0.50 18.11 -18.21
N THR A 8 0.79 19.39 -17.95
CA THR A 8 1.67 19.79 -16.86
C THR A 8 1.05 19.42 -15.51
N SER A 9 -0.24 19.68 -15.31
CA SER A 9 -0.95 19.33 -14.07
C SER A 9 -1.01 17.81 -13.86
N ALA A 10 -1.41 17.06 -14.88
CA ALA A 10 -1.44 15.60 -14.84
C ALA A 10 -0.03 15.03 -14.59
N GLY A 11 0.98 15.54 -15.30
CA GLY A 11 2.37 15.10 -15.15
C GLY A 11 2.91 15.32 -13.74
N VAL A 12 2.66 16.48 -13.14
CA VAL A 12 3.06 16.77 -11.75
C VAL A 12 2.35 15.83 -10.77
N ASN A 13 1.04 15.65 -10.90
CA ASN A 13 0.29 14.72 -10.03
C ASN A 13 0.79 13.27 -10.19
N THR A 14 1.03 12.82 -11.42
CA THR A 14 1.59 11.47 -11.67
C THR A 14 2.97 11.32 -11.04
N ALA A 15 3.86 12.31 -11.20
CA ALA A 15 5.20 12.27 -10.61
C ALA A 15 5.15 12.18 -9.08
N VAL A 16 4.31 13.00 -8.44
CA VAL A 16 4.11 12.95 -6.98
C VAL A 16 3.57 11.58 -6.56
N CYS A 17 2.58 11.04 -7.27
CA CYS A 17 2.06 9.69 -7.00
C CYS A 17 3.15 8.61 -7.10
N VAL A 18 4.01 8.64 -8.12
CA VAL A 18 5.11 7.67 -8.27
C VAL A 18 6.11 7.77 -7.11
N VAL A 19 6.45 8.99 -6.69
CA VAL A 19 7.36 9.21 -5.54
C VAL A 19 6.75 8.67 -4.26
N LEU A 20 5.49 9.01 -3.95
CA LEU A 20 4.80 8.53 -2.76
C LEU A 20 4.62 7.00 -2.78
N PHE A 21 4.29 6.43 -3.94
CA PHE A 21 4.16 4.99 -4.13
C PHE A 21 5.47 4.25 -3.86
N SER A 22 6.57 4.79 -4.37
CA SER A 22 7.91 4.24 -4.16
C SER A 22 8.30 4.33 -2.69
N LEU A 23 8.08 5.49 -2.08
CA LEU A 23 8.37 5.73 -0.67
C LEU A 23 7.56 4.78 0.23
N TYR A 24 6.25 4.64 -0.01
CA TYR A 24 5.40 3.68 0.68
C TYR A 24 5.92 2.24 0.54
N SER A 25 6.29 1.85 -0.68
CA SER A 25 6.81 0.51 -0.97
C SER A 25 8.10 0.19 -0.22
N VAL A 26 8.97 1.18 0.03
CA VAL A 26 10.18 1.04 0.84
C VAL A 26 9.88 1.09 2.33
N LEU A 27 9.16 2.12 2.81
CA LEU A 27 8.91 2.35 4.23
C LEU A 27 8.10 1.22 4.90
N ARG A 28 7.06 0.69 4.22
CA ARG A 28 6.29 -0.46 4.73
C ARG A 28 7.15 -1.71 4.91
N LYS A 29 8.26 -1.77 4.18
CA LYS A 29 9.31 -2.74 4.35
C LYS A 29 10.43 -2.11 5.18
N GLN A 30 10.22 -1.45 6.30
CA GLN A 30 11.34 -1.20 7.23
C GLN A 30 10.90 -1.67 8.61
N PRO A 31 11.74 -2.41 9.35
CA PRO A 31 11.32 -3.01 10.62
C PRO A 31 10.84 -1.91 11.59
N ARG A 32 11.53 -0.77 11.59
CA ARG A 32 11.19 0.43 12.38
C ARG A 32 9.80 1.01 12.11
N PHE A 33 9.25 0.84 10.91
CA PHE A 33 7.95 1.39 10.54
C PHE A 33 6.84 0.33 10.46
N VAL A 34 7.12 -0.95 10.79
CA VAL A 34 6.12 -2.02 10.68
C VAL A 34 4.88 -1.72 11.52
N ASN A 35 5.05 -1.20 12.75
CA ASN A 35 3.93 -0.85 13.64
C ASN A 35 3.07 0.32 13.14
N VAL A 36 3.58 1.13 12.21
CA VAL A 36 2.81 2.25 11.60
C VAL A 36 1.96 1.75 10.44
N TYR A 37 2.49 0.81 9.64
CA TYR A 37 1.82 0.32 8.43
C TYR A 37 0.97 -0.93 8.64
N PHE A 38 1.17 -1.66 9.73
CA PHE A 38 0.46 -2.88 10.05
C PHE A 38 -0.10 -2.81 11.46
N GLY A 39 -1.31 -3.32 11.66
CA GLY A 39 -1.93 -3.40 12.99
C GLY A 39 -1.07 -4.21 13.97
N ALA A 40 -1.18 -3.91 15.26
CA ALA A 40 -0.31 -4.42 16.33
C ALA A 40 -0.07 -5.94 16.28
N LYS A 41 -1.12 -6.73 16.00
CA LYS A 41 -1.02 -8.20 15.91
C LYS A 41 -0.16 -8.67 14.73
N ILE A 42 -0.25 -8.00 13.58
CA ILE A 42 0.53 -8.30 12.39
C ILE A 42 1.96 -7.75 12.56
N ALA A 43 2.10 -6.61 13.23
CA ALA A 43 3.39 -5.99 13.51
C ALA A 43 4.28 -6.90 14.37
N GLN A 44 3.75 -7.48 15.45
CA GLN A 44 4.51 -8.37 16.33
C GLN A 44 4.99 -9.65 15.63
N VAL A 45 4.14 -10.28 14.80
CA VAL A 45 4.52 -11.48 14.03
C VAL A 45 5.60 -11.13 13.02
N ARG A 46 5.48 -9.96 12.37
CA ARG A 46 6.38 -9.52 11.31
C ARG A 46 7.71 -9.01 11.86
N GLU A 47 7.74 -8.39 13.03
CA GLU A 47 8.98 -8.02 13.73
C GLU A 47 9.79 -9.27 14.11
N ARG A 48 9.15 -10.28 14.71
CA ARG A 48 9.81 -11.55 15.08
C ARG A 48 10.41 -12.31 13.90
N GLN A 49 9.89 -12.10 12.69
CA GLN A 49 10.37 -12.78 11.48
C GLN A 49 11.45 -11.98 10.72
N GLN A 50 11.76 -10.75 11.12
CA GLN A 50 12.49 -9.76 10.31
C GLN A 50 13.80 -9.26 10.93
N ASP A 51 14.45 -10.05 11.80
CA ASP A 51 15.68 -9.67 12.50
C ASP A 51 16.91 -9.39 11.60
N ALA A 52 16.87 -9.73 10.29
CA ALA A 52 17.99 -9.46 9.38
C ALA A 52 17.74 -8.23 8.48
N PHE A 53 18.67 -7.26 8.54
CA PHE A 53 18.73 -6.14 7.61
C PHE A 53 19.09 -6.67 6.20
N ARG A 54 18.21 -6.49 5.20
CA ARG A 54 18.44 -6.91 3.81
C ARG A 54 18.37 -5.72 2.87
N PHE A 55 19.40 -5.48 2.07
CA PHE A 55 19.45 -4.40 1.08
C PHE A 55 18.39 -4.53 -0.02
N ASP A 56 17.91 -5.74 -0.28
CA ASP A 56 16.76 -6.04 -1.17
C ASP A 56 15.47 -5.25 -0.78
N ARG A 57 15.41 -4.79 0.47
CA ARG A 57 14.27 -4.09 1.05
C ARG A 57 14.10 -2.65 0.54
N PHE A 58 15.15 -2.06 -0.04
CA PHE A 58 15.10 -0.74 -0.68
C PHE A 58 14.59 -0.76 -2.12
N VAL A 59 14.46 -1.93 -2.73
CA VAL A 59 13.85 -2.05 -4.06
C VAL A 59 12.33 -1.85 -3.92
N PRO A 60 11.72 -0.85 -4.59
CA PRO A 60 10.28 -0.68 -4.59
C PRO A 60 9.66 -1.90 -5.28
N TYR A 61 9.09 -2.80 -4.49
CA TYR A 61 8.47 -4.02 -5.01
C TYR A 61 6.95 -3.94 -4.85
N PRO A 62 6.20 -3.90 -5.96
CA PRO A 62 4.75 -3.68 -5.95
C PRO A 62 3.93 -4.93 -5.59
N SER A 63 4.52 -6.03 -5.10
CA SER A 63 3.76 -7.26 -4.80
C SER A 63 2.62 -7.10 -3.81
N TRP A 64 2.62 -6.02 -3.03
CA TRP A 64 1.51 -5.71 -2.15
C TRP A 64 0.25 -5.32 -2.89
N ILE A 65 0.35 -4.80 -4.11
CA ILE A 65 -0.80 -4.59 -4.99
C ILE A 65 -1.41 -5.95 -5.34
N LEU A 66 -0.57 -6.90 -5.78
CA LEU A 66 -1.02 -8.25 -6.13
C LEU A 66 -1.71 -8.91 -4.94
N LYS A 67 -1.05 -8.85 -3.76
CA LYS A 67 -1.63 -9.36 -2.52
C LYS A 67 -2.95 -8.68 -2.15
N ALA A 68 -3.04 -7.36 -2.29
CA ALA A 68 -4.27 -6.62 -2.01
C ALA A 68 -5.40 -6.98 -3.00
N ARG A 69 -5.06 -7.28 -4.25
CA ARG A 69 -6.01 -7.73 -5.28
C ARG A 69 -6.50 -9.16 -5.05
N GLU A 70 -5.61 -10.04 -4.58
CA GLU A 70 -5.93 -11.44 -4.29
C GLU A 70 -6.72 -11.63 -2.98
N THR A 71 -6.84 -10.59 -2.16
CA THR A 71 -7.57 -10.65 -0.89
C THR A 71 -9.07 -10.82 -1.15
N SER A 72 -9.71 -11.79 -0.51
CA SER A 72 -11.14 -12.07 -0.72
C SER A 72 -12.05 -11.19 0.14
N ASP A 73 -13.32 -11.07 -0.26
CA ASP A 73 -14.34 -10.32 0.52
C ASP A 73 -14.49 -10.91 1.94
N GLU A 74 -14.36 -12.24 2.09
CA GLU A 74 -14.41 -12.90 3.40
C GLU A 74 -13.22 -12.52 4.28
N GLU A 75 -12.01 -12.42 3.72
CA GLU A 75 -10.81 -11.99 4.44
C GLU A 75 -10.90 -10.52 4.86
N ILE A 76 -11.44 -9.66 4.00
CA ILE A 76 -11.71 -8.25 4.31
C ILE A 76 -12.76 -8.16 5.42
N CYS A 77 -13.84 -8.93 5.35
CA CYS A 77 -14.88 -8.96 6.37
C CYS A 77 -14.35 -9.44 7.72
N ALA A 78 -13.53 -10.52 7.72
CA ALA A 78 -12.94 -11.07 8.93
C ALA A 78 -11.95 -10.11 9.61
N THR A 79 -11.28 -9.26 8.83
CA THR A 79 -10.23 -8.36 9.35
C THR A 79 -10.75 -6.95 9.65
N GLY A 80 -11.63 -6.42 8.79
CA GLY A 80 -12.08 -5.03 8.79
C GLY A 80 -13.59 -4.85 8.95
N GLY A 81 -14.37 -5.93 9.07
CA GLY A 81 -15.82 -5.86 9.21
C GLY A 81 -16.58 -5.71 7.89
N LEU A 82 -17.91 -5.69 8.00
CA LEU A 82 -18.81 -5.58 6.85
C LEU A 82 -18.69 -4.21 6.16
N ASP A 83 -18.48 -3.15 6.93
CA ASP A 83 -18.30 -1.78 6.45
C ASP A 83 -17.08 -1.65 5.52
N ALA A 84 -15.97 -2.35 5.82
CA ALA A 84 -14.80 -2.40 4.95
C ALA A 84 -15.13 -3.03 3.59
N VAL A 85 -15.88 -4.14 3.56
CA VAL A 85 -16.30 -4.80 2.31
C VAL A 85 -17.23 -3.88 1.50
N VAL A 86 -18.20 -3.25 2.15
CA VAL A 86 -19.13 -2.32 1.50
C VAL A 86 -18.38 -1.12 0.91
N PHE A 87 -17.39 -0.57 1.61
CA PHE A 87 -16.57 0.53 1.12
C PHE A 87 -15.76 0.14 -0.12
N VAL A 88 -15.10 -1.02 -0.10
CA VAL A 88 -14.37 -1.53 -1.29
C VAL A 88 -15.31 -1.72 -2.47
N ARG A 89 -16.49 -2.31 -2.24
CA ARG A 89 -17.50 -2.49 -3.29
C ARG A 89 -18.01 -1.16 -3.84
N MET A 90 -18.19 -0.15 -3.00
CA MET A 90 -18.58 1.19 -3.45
C MET A 90 -17.56 1.77 -4.43
N ILE A 91 -16.25 1.58 -4.19
CA ILE A 91 -15.20 2.04 -5.11
C ILE A 91 -15.21 1.23 -6.41
N VAL A 92 -15.42 -0.09 -6.35
CA VAL A 92 -15.40 -0.97 -7.52
C VAL A 92 -16.62 -0.76 -8.43
N PHE A 93 -17.79 -0.45 -7.85
CA PHE A 93 -19.03 -0.26 -8.59
C PHE A 93 -19.35 1.22 -8.89
N SER A 94 -18.49 2.17 -8.51
CA SER A 94 -18.61 3.59 -8.84
C SER A 94 -18.05 3.91 -10.22
#